data_AF-A0A5D2D9K3-F1
#
_entry.id   AF-A0A5D2D9K3-F1
#
_cell.length_a   1.000
_cell.length_b   1.000
_cell.length_c   1.000
_cell.angle_alpha   90.00
_cell.angle_beta   90.00
_cell.angle_gamma   90.00
#
_symmetry.space_group_name_H-M   'P 1'
#
loop_
_entity.id
_entity.type
_entity.pdbx_description
1 polymer ?
#
loop_
_entity_poly.entity_id
_entity_poly.type
_entity_poly.pdbx_seq_one_letter_code
_entity_poly.pdbx_strand_id
1 'polypeptide(L)'
;MGDQKDKKDIKDSPGPIPDKDSPGPIPEGWVLYTKFRKDGIEVKTYFCPATEQEFYTYEDLMRYVRYAKAAKLSIYSPEFEEYMKKKGQS
;
A
#
# COMPACT_ATOMS: atom_id res chain seq x y z
N MET A 1 -38.24 36.21 32.53
CA MET A 1 -36.96 35.64 32.05
C MET A 1 -37.28 34.20 31.70
N GLY A 2 -37.83 34.00 30.49
CA GLY A 2 -38.52 32.78 30.10
C GLY A 2 -37.64 31.83 29.28
N ASP A 3 -37.66 30.57 29.70
CA ASP A 3 -37.91 29.35 28.92
C ASP A 3 -37.05 29.03 27.67
N GLN A 4 -36.25 27.97 27.85
CA GLN A 4 -35.94 26.85 26.94
C GLN A 4 -35.88 27.07 25.41
N LYS A 5 -34.73 26.66 24.82
CA LYS A 5 -34.66 26.08 23.45
C LYS A 5 -33.28 25.44 23.22
N ASP A 6 -33.03 24.29 22.62
CA ASP A 6 -33.76 23.09 22.25
C ASP A 6 -32.69 21.99 22.11
N LYS A 7 -33.04 20.77 22.47
CA LYS A 7 -32.32 19.56 22.07
C LYS A 7 -32.47 19.43 20.56
N LYS A 8 -31.38 19.35 19.81
CA LYS A 8 -31.42 18.96 18.40
C LYS A 8 -30.31 17.98 18.07
N ASP A 9 -30.61 16.71 18.37
CA ASP A 9 -30.15 15.56 17.61
C ASP A 9 -30.38 15.82 16.11
N ILE A 10 -29.31 15.80 15.32
CA ILE A 10 -29.21 15.60 13.86
C ILE A 10 -27.71 15.78 13.55
N LYS A 11 -26.99 14.96 12.80
CA LYS A 11 -27.14 13.65 12.15
C LYS A 11 -25.70 13.35 11.72
N ASP A 12 -25.29 12.10 11.76
CA ASP A 12 -24.24 11.56 10.87
C ASP A 12 -22.95 12.40 10.86
N SER A 13 -22.19 12.40 11.95
CA SER A 13 -20.76 12.66 11.79
C SER A 13 -20.25 11.57 10.86
N PRO A 14 -19.77 11.87 9.64
CA PRO A 14 -19.05 10.86 8.89
C PRO A 14 -17.91 10.45 9.83
N GLY A 15 -17.91 9.17 10.22
CA GLY A 15 -16.75 8.57 10.87
C GLY A 15 -15.51 8.93 10.05
N PRO A 16 -14.30 8.87 10.65
CA PRO A 16 -13.06 9.24 9.96
C PRO A 16 -13.10 8.67 8.55
N ILE A 17 -13.23 9.58 7.58
CA ILE A 17 -13.30 9.25 6.17
C ILE A 17 -11.99 8.49 5.95
N PRO A 18 -12.01 7.19 5.61
CA PRO A 18 -10.75 6.46 5.47
C PRO A 18 -9.94 7.23 4.45
N ASP A 19 -8.82 7.79 4.91
CA ASP A 19 -7.93 8.59 4.09
C ASP A 19 -7.60 7.75 2.86
N LYS A 20 -8.17 8.10 1.70
CA LYS A 20 -7.99 7.37 0.45
C LYS A 20 -6.51 7.30 0.02
N ASP A 21 -5.68 8.13 0.65
CA ASP A 21 -4.24 8.24 0.46
C ASP A 21 -3.43 7.40 1.45
N SER A 22 -4.07 6.74 2.42
CA SER A 22 -3.39 5.77 3.28
C SER A 22 -3.15 4.50 2.48
N PRO A 23 -1.89 4.05 2.34
CA PRO A 23 -1.63 2.78 1.69
C PRO A 23 -2.34 1.69 2.47
N GLY A 24 -3.10 0.86 1.76
CA GLY A 24 -3.77 -0.29 2.35
C GLY A 24 -2.78 -1.27 2.99
N PRO A 25 -3.27 -2.37 3.57
CA PRO A 25 -2.39 -3.38 4.17
C PRO A 25 -1.35 -3.84 3.14
N ILE A 26 -0.07 -3.77 3.52
CA ILE A 26 1.06 -4.30 2.76
C ILE A 26 1.29 -5.77 3.14
N PRO A 27 1.91 -6.58 2.29
CA PRO A 27 2.15 -7.99 2.59
C PRO A 27 3.12 -8.14 3.76
N GLU A 28 2.92 -9.17 4.57
CA GLU A 28 3.78 -9.47 5.72
C GLU A 28 5.24 -9.61 5.30
N GLY A 29 6.16 -8.84 5.88
CA GLY A 29 7.58 -8.83 5.50
C GLY A 29 7.96 -7.71 4.54
N TRP A 30 6.99 -6.96 4.00
CA TRP A 30 7.26 -5.70 3.30
C TRP A 30 7.33 -4.54 4.29
N VAL A 31 8.25 -3.62 4.04
CA VAL A 31 8.41 -2.39 4.80
C VAL A 31 8.25 -1.18 3.90
N LEU A 32 7.56 -0.16 4.38
CA LEU A 32 7.48 1.14 3.72
C LEU A 32 8.56 2.04 4.30
N TYR A 33 9.50 2.46 3.47
CA TYR A 33 10.56 3.39 3.84
C TYR A 33 10.47 4.63 2.98
N THR A 34 11.03 5.70 3.52
CA THR A 34 11.05 7.00 2.89
C THR A 34 12.48 7.27 2.42
N LYS A 35 12.69 7.31 1.09
CA LYS A 35 13.98 7.69 0.48
C LYS A 35 13.91 9.13 0.00
N PHE A 36 14.98 9.89 0.21
CA PHE A 36 15.15 11.20 -0.42
C PHE A 36 15.86 11.01 -1.76
N ARG A 37 15.26 11.52 -2.84
CA ARG A 37 15.94 11.63 -4.13
C ARG A 37 17.04 12.70 -4.07
N LYS A 38 17.93 12.70 -5.07
CA LYS A 38 19.00 13.70 -5.21
C LYS A 38 18.47 15.14 -5.21
N ASP A 39 17.24 15.33 -5.67
CA ASP A 39 16.53 16.61 -5.70
C ASP A 39 15.89 17.01 -4.35
N GLY A 40 16.14 16.26 -3.27
CA GLY A 40 15.54 16.50 -1.95
C GLY A 40 14.07 16.07 -1.85
N ILE A 41 13.51 15.50 -2.92
CA ILE A 41 12.13 15.01 -2.94
C ILE A 41 12.03 13.73 -2.12
N GLU A 42 11.13 13.75 -1.14
CA GLU A 42 10.75 12.59 -0.36
C GLU A 42 9.92 11.61 -1.21
N VAL A 43 10.37 10.36 -1.31
CA VAL A 43 9.68 9.30 -2.04
C VAL A 43 9.46 8.10 -1.12
N LYS A 44 8.20 7.71 -0.98
CA LYS A 44 7.81 6.48 -0.32
C LYS A 44 8.13 5.31 -1.22
N THR A 45 8.76 4.29 -0.65
CA THR A 45 9.13 3.08 -1.38
C THR A 45 8.85 1.86 -0.50
N TYR A 46 8.31 0.81 -1.10
CA TYR A 46 8.03 -0.48 -0.47
C TYR A 46 9.19 -1.41 -0.75
N PHE A 47 9.79 -2.01 0.28
CA PHE A 47 10.94 -2.90 0.14
C PHE A 47 10.69 -4.18 0.88
N CYS A 48 11.15 -5.26 0.26
CA CYS A 48 11.19 -6.57 0.85
C CYS A 48 12.66 -6.93 1.12
N PRO A 49 13.10 -7.01 2.38
CA PRO A 49 14.47 -7.44 2.70
C PRO A 49 14.72 -8.92 2.35
N ALA A 50 13.67 -9.74 2.23
CA ALA A 50 13.80 -11.16 1.92
C ALA A 50 14.08 -11.43 0.43
N THR A 51 13.58 -10.56 -0.46
CA THR A 51 13.74 -10.69 -1.92
C THR A 51 14.56 -9.55 -2.52
N GLU A 52 15.02 -8.61 -1.70
CA GLU A 52 15.71 -7.38 -2.11
C GLU A 52 14.92 -6.54 -3.14
N GLN A 53 13.62 -6.77 -3.26
CA GLN A 53 12.76 -6.12 -4.24
C GLN A 53 12.24 -4.79 -3.69
N GLU A 54 12.25 -3.73 -4.51
CA GLU A 54 11.63 -2.45 -4.17
C GLU A 54 10.59 -1.98 -5.19
N PHE A 55 9.55 -1.29 -4.71
CA PHE A 55 8.48 -0.68 -5.50
C PHE A 55 8.19 0.74 -5.02
N TYR A 56 8.01 1.68 -5.96
CA TYR A 56 7.77 3.09 -5.63
C TYR A 56 6.28 3.42 -5.46
N THR A 57 5.39 2.50 -5.84
CA THR A 57 3.95 2.69 -5.73
C THR A 57 3.29 1.48 -5.08
N TYR A 58 2.19 1.73 -4.35
CA TYR A 58 1.40 0.65 -3.77
C TYR A 58 0.78 -0.23 -4.87
N GLU A 59 0.41 0.36 -6.01
CA GLU A 59 -0.16 -0.39 -7.12
C GLU A 59 0.82 -1.41 -7.70
N ASP A 60 2.10 -1.03 -7.85
CA ASP A 60 3.15 -1.95 -8.34
C ASP A 60 3.36 -3.10 -7.37
N LEU A 61 3.44 -2.81 -6.06
CA LEU A 61 3.52 -3.82 -5.01
C LEU A 61 2.32 -4.78 -5.08
N MET A 62 1.10 -4.24 -5.19
CA MET A 62 -0.10 -5.06 -5.28
C MET A 62 -0.17 -5.85 -6.59
N ARG A 63 0.35 -5.31 -7.71
CA ARG A 63 0.47 -6.04 -8.98
C ARG A 63 1.41 -7.22 -8.83
N TYR A 64 2.56 -7.04 -8.18
CA TYR A 64 3.49 -8.12 -7.85
C TYR A 64 2.81 -9.21 -7.02
N VAL A 65 2.09 -8.84 -5.96
CA VAL A 65 1.34 -9.80 -5.12
C VAL A 65 0.26 -10.53 -5.92
N ARG A 66 -0.46 -9.84 -6.80
CA ARG A 66 -1.46 -10.46 -7.69
C ARG A 66 -0.83 -11.49 -8.63
N TYR A 67 0.35 -11.20 -9.18
CA TYR A 67 1.05 -12.15 -10.05
C TYR A 67 1.51 -13.40 -9.28
N ALA A 68 2.00 -13.26 -8.06
CA ALA A 68 2.36 -14.41 -7.23
C ALA A 68 1.15 -15.32 -6.99
N LYS A 69 0.02 -14.72 -6.61
CA LYS A 69 -1.26 -15.42 -6.44
C LYS A 69 -1.72 -16.12 -7.73
N ALA A 70 -1.62 -15.45 -8.88
CA ALA A 70 -2.00 -16.03 -10.17
C ALA A 70 -1.09 -17.19 -10.59
N ALA A 71 0.21 -17.09 -10.30
CA ALA A 71 1.18 -18.15 -10.51
C ALA A 71 1.11 -19.27 -9.45
N LYS A 72 0.29 -19.10 -8.40
CA LYS A 72 0.24 -19.97 -7.21
C LYS A 72 1.61 -20.11 -6.52
N LEU A 73 2.43 -19.07 -6.59
CA LEU A 73 3.74 -18.99 -5.97
C LEU A 73 3.69 -18.03 -4.78
N SER A 74 4.61 -18.24 -3.83
CA SER A 74 4.87 -17.25 -2.78
C SER A 74 5.56 -16.03 -3.38
N ILE A 75 5.21 -14.84 -2.89
CA ILE A 75 5.96 -13.60 -3.16
C ILE A 75 7.41 -13.66 -2.64
N TYR A 76 7.75 -14.69 -1.86
CA TYR A 76 9.10 -14.98 -1.35
C TYR A 76 9.79 -16.13 -2.09
N SER A 77 9.12 -16.75 -3.06
CA SER A 77 9.72 -17.88 -3.78
C SER A 77 10.70 -17.38 -4.85
N PRO A 78 11.93 -17.92 -4.95
CA PRO A 78 12.84 -17.59 -6.03
C PRO A 78 12.27 -17.97 -7.41
N GLU A 79 11.38 -18.97 -7.49
CA GLU A 79 10.67 -19.31 -8.72
C GLU A 79 9.75 -18.19 -9.19
N PHE A 80 9.18 -17.42 -8.26
CA PHE A 80 8.33 -16.28 -8.62
C PHE A 80 9.15 -15.11 -9.17
N GLU A 81 10.35 -14.89 -8.63
CA GLU A 81 11.27 -13.90 -9.19
C GLU A 81 11.69 -14.26 -10.62
N GLU A 82 12.00 -15.54 -10.87
CA GLU A 82 12.34 -16.01 -12.21
C GLU A 82 11.15 -15.86 -13.18
N TYR A 83 9.93 -16.17 -12.70
CA TYR A 83 8.69 -15.95 -13.46
C TYR A 83 8.53 -14.48 -13.86
N MET A 84 8.78 -13.55 -12.93
CA MET A 84 8.70 -12.10 -13.19
C MET A 84 9.79 -11.64 -14.17
N LYS A 85 11.02 -12.18 -14.07
CA LYS A 85 12.11 -11.89 -15.03
C LYS A 85 11.78 -12.36 -16.44
N LYS A 86 11.22 -13.55 -16.62
CA LYS A 86 10.79 -14.09 -17.93
C LYS A 86 9.66 -13.28 -18.56
N LYS A 87 8.72 -12.75 -17.75
CA LYS A 87 7.60 -11.92 -18.22
C LYS A 87 8.00 -10.52 -18.69
N GLY A 88 9.16 -10.01 -18.28
CA GLY A 88 9.68 -8.69 -18.68
C GLY A 88 10.49 -8.67 -19.98
N GLN A 89 10.71 -9.83 -20.63
CA GLN A 89 11.53 -9.99 -21.83
C GLN A 89 10.74 -10.12 -23.15
N SER A 90 9.45 -9.75 -23.18
CA SER A 90 8.62 -9.76 -24.39
C SER A 90 8.57 -8.40 -25.08
#